data_AF-A0A151SWQ6-F1
#
_entry.id   AF-A0A151SWQ6-F1
#
_cell.length_a   1.000
_cell.length_b   1.000
_cell.length_c   1.000
_cell.angle_alpha   90.00
_cell.angle_beta   90.00
_cell.angle_gamma   90.00
#
_symmetry.space_group_name_H-M   'P 1'
#
loop_
_entity.id
_entity.type
_entity.pdbx_description
1 polymer ?
#
loop_
_entity_poly.entity_id
_entity_poly.type
_entity_poly.pdbx_seq_one_letter_code
_entity_poly.pdbx_strand_id
1 'polypeptide(L)'
;RPGGDRIYNVFDNQLPAALRKLPFDRHLSLQNVRKVVSEADGYQPHLIAPEQGYRRLIEGALGYFRGPAEASVDAVNFVLKELVRKSIAETQELKRFPTFQAELAAAANEALERFREESKKTTLRLVDMESSYLTVDFFRRLPQEVEKSGTPAAATNIDRYAEGHFRRIASNVSSYIGLVADTLRNTIPKAVVYCQVRQAKQSLLHHFYTQIGKKEVHSLGSYFLSVYLLRKCTFFLNG
;
A
#
# COMPACT_ATOMS: atom_id res chain seq x y z
N ARG A 1 -23.89 -6.01 7.77
CA ARG A 1 -22.55 -5.74 8.36
C ARG A 1 -21.35 -6.47 7.70
N PRO A 2 -21.44 -7.34 6.66
CA PRO A 2 -20.35 -8.28 6.36
C PRO A 2 -19.19 -7.76 5.48
N GLY A 3 -18.96 -6.45 5.32
CA GLY A 3 -17.86 -6.07 4.43
C GLY A 3 -17.16 -4.75 4.69
N GLY A 4 -17.69 -3.86 5.55
CA GLY A 4 -16.82 -2.97 6.33
C GLY A 4 -15.79 -3.81 7.09
N ASP A 5 -16.26 -4.81 7.83
CA ASP A 5 -15.42 -5.79 8.53
C ASP A 5 -14.40 -6.49 7.63
N ARG A 6 -14.77 -6.82 6.37
CA ARG A 6 -13.84 -7.43 5.41
C ARG A 6 -12.78 -6.45 4.96
N ILE A 7 -13.13 -5.18 4.75
CA ILE A 7 -12.16 -4.12 4.41
C ILE A 7 -11.23 -3.85 5.60
N TYR A 8 -11.76 -3.76 6.82
CA TYR A 8 -10.95 -3.66 8.04
C TYR A 8 -9.99 -4.85 8.15
N ASN A 9 -10.44 -6.07 7.88
CA ASN A 9 -9.57 -7.24 7.88
C ASN A 9 -8.45 -7.17 6.83
N VAL A 10 -8.67 -6.56 5.65
CA VAL A 10 -7.61 -6.33 4.67
C VAL A 10 -6.53 -5.41 5.27
N PHE A 11 -6.93 -4.32 5.91
CA PHE A 11 -5.98 -3.32 6.41
C PHE A 11 -5.34 -3.65 7.75
N ASP A 12 -6.07 -4.26 8.67
CA ASP A 12 -5.60 -4.48 10.04
C ASP A 12 -4.89 -5.84 10.20
N ASN A 13 -5.18 -6.80 9.31
CA ASN A 13 -4.62 -8.14 9.37
C ASN A 13 -3.78 -8.48 8.13
N GLN A 14 -4.36 -8.42 6.92
CA GLN A 14 -3.70 -8.93 5.72
C GLN A 14 -2.49 -8.08 5.32
N LEU A 15 -2.64 -6.76 5.25
CA LEU A 15 -1.55 -5.84 4.91
C LEU A 15 -0.38 -5.94 5.93
N PRO A 16 -0.59 -5.82 7.25
CA PRO A 16 0.49 -6.00 8.22
C PRO A 16 1.14 -7.38 8.20
N ALA A 17 0.38 -8.44 7.91
CA ALA A 17 0.94 -9.77 7.72
C ALA A 17 1.80 -9.86 6.45
N ALA A 18 1.40 -9.21 5.36
CA ALA A 18 2.17 -9.16 4.12
C ALA A 18 3.48 -8.36 4.30
N LEU A 19 3.43 -7.21 4.99
CA LEU A 19 4.62 -6.40 5.31
C LEU A 19 5.65 -7.18 6.14
N ARG A 20 5.20 -7.97 7.12
CA ARG A 20 6.08 -8.82 7.95
C ARG A 20 6.72 -9.99 7.20
N LYS A 21 6.13 -10.42 6.08
CA LYS A 21 6.62 -11.55 5.27
C LYS A 21 7.62 -11.12 4.19
N LEU A 22 7.94 -9.84 4.10
CA LEU A 22 8.90 -9.33 3.12
C LEU A 22 10.30 -9.88 3.41
N PRO A 23 11.11 -10.19 2.37
CA PRO A 23 12.37 -10.91 2.51
C PRO A 23 13.54 -9.99 2.93
N PHE A 24 13.33 -9.14 3.94
CA PHE A 24 14.36 -8.19 4.39
C PHE A 24 15.59 -8.87 4.98
N ASP A 25 15.45 -10.03 5.62
CA ASP A 25 16.59 -10.80 6.14
C ASP A 25 17.55 -11.23 5.01
N ARG A 26 17.00 -11.62 3.86
CA ARG A 26 17.79 -11.97 2.68
C ARG A 26 18.42 -10.71 2.06
N HIS A 27 17.62 -9.65 1.91
CA HIS A 27 18.06 -8.38 1.32
C HIS A 27 19.16 -7.69 2.14
N LEU A 28 19.07 -7.73 3.47
CA LEU A 28 20.01 -7.12 4.40
C LEU A 28 21.04 -8.12 4.96
N SER A 29 21.17 -9.29 4.33
CA SER A 29 22.22 -10.25 4.67
C SER A 29 23.60 -9.61 4.54
N LEU A 30 24.54 -9.99 5.42
CA LEU A 30 25.87 -9.39 5.44
C LEU A 30 26.61 -9.50 4.11
N GLN A 31 26.42 -10.63 3.42
CA GLN A 31 26.99 -10.84 2.10
C GLN A 31 26.45 -9.83 1.08
N ASN A 32 25.13 -9.59 1.08
CA ASN A 32 24.53 -8.64 0.14
C ASN A 32 24.91 -7.19 0.48
N VAL A 33 24.88 -6.81 1.76
CA VAL A 33 25.27 -5.46 2.20
C VAL A 33 26.72 -5.17 1.84
N ARG A 34 27.64 -6.11 2.12
CA ARG A 34 29.05 -5.97 1.74
C ARG A 34 29.18 -5.76 0.23
N LYS A 35 28.50 -6.58 -0.58
CA LYS A 35 28.52 -6.49 -2.03
C LYS A 35 28.04 -5.11 -2.50
N VAL A 36 26.82 -4.72 -2.13
CA VAL A 36 26.18 -3.48 -2.61
C VAL A 36 26.96 -2.24 -2.19
N VAL A 37 27.42 -2.16 -0.95
CA VAL A 37 28.18 -1.01 -0.43
C VAL A 37 29.55 -0.92 -1.11
N SER A 38 30.26 -2.05 -1.24
CA SER A 38 31.59 -2.05 -1.88
C SER A 38 31.53 -1.69 -3.36
N GLU A 39 30.48 -2.13 -4.07
CA GLU A 39 30.23 -1.82 -5.49
C GLU A 39 29.78 -0.37 -5.71
N ALA A 40 29.07 0.24 -4.76
CA ALA A 40 28.48 1.56 -4.92
C ALA A 40 29.44 2.71 -4.61
N ASP A 41 30.19 2.60 -3.52
CA ASP A 41 31.00 3.71 -3.01
C ASP A 41 32.51 3.54 -3.29
N GLY A 42 32.96 2.38 -3.78
CA GLY A 42 34.38 2.07 -3.91
C GLY A 42 35.05 2.07 -2.54
N TYR A 43 34.97 0.95 -1.82
CA TYR A 43 35.30 0.82 -0.39
C TYR A 43 36.50 1.66 0.11
N GLN A 44 36.21 2.76 0.82
CA GLN A 44 37.17 3.53 1.63
C GLN A 44 36.58 3.85 3.02
N PRO A 45 36.77 2.96 4.01
CA PRO A 45 36.10 3.04 5.33
C PRO A 45 36.47 4.25 6.19
N HIS A 46 37.47 5.06 5.82
CA HIS A 46 38.03 6.13 6.67
C HIS A 46 37.82 7.55 6.14
N LEU A 47 37.13 7.75 5.01
CA LEU A 47 37.11 9.05 4.33
C LEU A 47 35.70 9.61 4.07
N ILE A 48 34.71 8.77 3.75
CA ILE A 48 33.36 9.20 3.34
C ILE A 48 32.31 8.21 3.84
N ALA A 49 31.17 8.69 4.35
CA ALA A 49 30.03 7.82 4.65
C ALA A 49 29.49 7.20 3.34
N PRO A 50 29.16 5.89 3.29
CA PRO A 50 28.76 5.22 2.06
C PRO A 50 27.33 5.59 1.61
N GLU A 51 27.13 6.84 1.22
CA GLU A 51 25.82 7.41 0.89
C GLU A 51 25.13 6.64 -0.25
N GLN A 52 25.88 6.20 -1.26
CA GLN A 52 25.31 5.47 -2.40
C GLN A 52 24.92 4.04 -2.02
N GLY A 53 25.74 3.36 -1.19
CA GLY A 53 25.43 2.05 -0.65
C GLY A 53 24.15 2.04 0.18
N TYR A 54 24.01 3.02 1.10
CA TYR A 54 22.79 3.20 1.87
C TYR A 54 21.58 3.43 0.96
N ARG A 55 21.70 4.37 0.02
CA ARG A 55 20.60 4.70 -0.90
C ARG A 55 20.15 3.47 -1.69
N ARG A 56 21.07 2.72 -2.30
CA ARG A 56 20.75 1.50 -3.07
C ARG A 56 20.09 0.42 -2.22
N LEU A 57 20.58 0.20 -1.01
CA LEU A 57 19.99 -0.78 -0.09
C LEU A 57 18.57 -0.38 0.30
N ILE A 58 18.34 0.89 0.61
CA ILE A 58 17.02 1.42 0.97
C ILE A 58 16.07 1.34 -0.23
N GLU A 59 16.44 1.89 -1.40
CA GLU A 59 15.61 1.85 -2.61
C GLU A 59 15.21 0.41 -2.98
N GLY A 60 16.17 -0.52 -2.95
CA GLY A 60 15.91 -1.93 -3.21
C GLY A 60 14.95 -2.56 -2.19
N ALA A 61 15.02 -2.13 -0.92
CA ALA A 61 14.10 -2.59 0.11
C ALA A 61 12.70 -2.00 -0.04
N LEU A 62 12.60 -0.70 -0.32
CA LEU A 62 11.32 -0.01 -0.46
C LEU A 62 10.51 -0.54 -1.66
N GLY A 63 11.20 -1.01 -2.70
CA GLY A 63 10.56 -1.69 -3.84
C GLY A 63 9.69 -2.89 -3.45
N TYR A 64 10.02 -3.60 -2.36
CA TYR A 64 9.20 -4.74 -1.89
C TYR A 64 7.82 -4.32 -1.37
N PHE A 65 7.62 -3.06 -0.96
CA PHE A 65 6.31 -2.59 -0.47
C PHE A 65 5.25 -2.45 -1.57
N ARG A 66 5.67 -2.39 -2.85
CA ARG A 66 4.74 -2.30 -3.99
C ARG A 66 3.78 -3.50 -4.03
N GLY A 67 4.30 -4.71 -3.82
CA GLY A 67 3.48 -5.94 -3.83
C GLY A 67 2.33 -5.91 -2.80
N PRO A 68 2.61 -5.74 -1.50
CA PRO A 68 1.58 -5.60 -0.48
C PRO A 68 0.61 -4.43 -0.72
N ALA A 69 1.09 -3.31 -1.26
CA ALA A 69 0.24 -2.17 -1.60
C ALA A 69 -0.78 -2.52 -2.69
N GLU A 70 -0.33 -3.12 -3.80
CA GLU A 70 -1.20 -3.59 -4.89
C GLU A 70 -2.19 -4.67 -4.42
N ALA A 71 -1.71 -5.64 -3.64
CA ALA A 71 -2.57 -6.70 -3.10
C ALA A 71 -3.71 -6.14 -2.22
N SER A 72 -3.43 -5.08 -1.47
CA SER A 72 -4.45 -4.39 -0.65
C SER A 72 -5.51 -3.70 -1.50
N VAL A 73 -5.09 -3.05 -2.60
CA VAL A 73 -5.99 -2.43 -3.59
C VAL A 73 -6.90 -3.50 -4.21
N ASP A 74 -6.32 -4.63 -4.62
CA ASP A 74 -7.03 -5.73 -5.28
C ASP A 74 -8.03 -6.41 -4.34
N ALA A 75 -7.63 -6.67 -3.10
CA ALA A 75 -8.50 -7.27 -2.10
C ALA A 75 -9.74 -6.40 -1.81
N VAL A 76 -9.57 -5.07 -1.72
CA VAL A 76 -10.71 -4.15 -1.55
C VAL A 76 -11.61 -4.12 -2.77
N ASN A 77 -11.06 -4.06 -3.99
CA ASN A 77 -11.87 -4.12 -5.21
C ASN A 77 -12.70 -5.41 -5.28
N PHE A 78 -12.12 -6.55 -4.90
CA PHE A 78 -12.85 -7.82 -4.83
C PHE A 78 -14.01 -7.75 -3.83
N VAL A 79 -13.80 -7.17 -2.64
CA VAL A 79 -14.88 -6.95 -1.67
C VAL A 79 -15.98 -6.09 -2.28
N LEU A 80 -15.65 -4.97 -2.94
CA LEU A 80 -16.63 -4.07 -3.55
C LEU A 80 -17.45 -4.75 -4.67
N LYS A 81 -16.80 -5.50 -5.57
CA LYS A 81 -17.48 -6.26 -6.63
C LYS A 81 -18.43 -7.32 -6.05
N GLU A 82 -18.00 -8.04 -5.02
CA GLU A 82 -18.86 -9.01 -4.33
C GLU A 82 -20.09 -8.35 -3.68
N LEU A 83 -19.94 -7.15 -3.13
CA LEU A 83 -21.06 -6.40 -2.55
C LEU A 83 -22.06 -5.96 -3.60
N VAL A 84 -21.58 -5.47 -4.76
CA VAL A 84 -22.44 -5.15 -5.90
C VAL A 84 -23.23 -6.39 -6.33
N ARG A 85 -22.54 -7.51 -6.56
CA ARG A 85 -23.17 -8.78 -6.98
C ARG A 85 -24.25 -9.23 -6.01
N LYS A 86 -23.97 -9.23 -4.70
CA LYS A 86 -24.95 -9.60 -3.66
C LYS A 86 -26.14 -8.64 -3.62
N SER A 87 -25.89 -7.34 -3.76
CA SER A 87 -26.95 -6.32 -3.72
C SER A 87 -27.92 -6.46 -4.90
N ILE A 88 -27.41 -6.76 -6.10
CA ILE A 88 -28.23 -7.02 -7.28
C ILE A 88 -29.07 -8.29 -7.07
N ALA A 89 -28.46 -9.38 -6.59
CA ALA A 89 -29.13 -10.67 -6.40
C ALA A 89 -30.22 -10.65 -5.31
N GLU A 90 -30.01 -9.89 -4.23
CA GLU A 90 -30.97 -9.74 -3.12
C GLU A 90 -32.17 -8.85 -3.49
N THR A 91 -32.06 -8.03 -4.54
CA THR A 91 -33.13 -7.11 -4.93
C THR A 91 -34.21 -7.84 -5.73
N GLN A 92 -35.33 -8.15 -5.07
CA GLN A 92 -36.44 -8.92 -5.66
C GLN A 92 -37.03 -8.27 -6.91
N GLU A 93 -37.17 -6.93 -6.91
CA GLU A 93 -37.75 -6.18 -8.04
C GLU A 93 -36.96 -6.34 -9.33
N LEU A 94 -35.64 -6.55 -9.24
CA LEU A 94 -34.80 -6.74 -10.41
C LEU A 94 -34.93 -8.12 -11.03
N LYS A 95 -35.44 -9.12 -10.31
CA LYS A 95 -35.57 -10.49 -10.84
C LYS A 95 -36.45 -10.56 -12.08
N ARG A 96 -37.35 -9.58 -12.24
CA ARG A 96 -38.24 -9.44 -13.39
C ARG A 96 -37.54 -8.87 -14.64
N PHE A 97 -36.32 -8.34 -14.49
CA PHE A 97 -35.57 -7.65 -15.55
C PHE A 97 -34.13 -8.20 -15.66
N PRO A 98 -33.93 -9.45 -16.13
CA PRO A 98 -32.61 -10.08 -16.19
C PRO A 98 -31.60 -9.35 -17.08
N THR A 99 -32.05 -8.78 -18.20
CA THR A 99 -31.18 -7.98 -19.09
C THR A 99 -30.65 -6.73 -18.38
N PHE A 100 -31.53 -6.04 -17.63
CA PHE A 100 -31.15 -4.86 -16.86
C PHE A 100 -30.21 -5.20 -15.69
N GLN A 101 -30.38 -6.37 -15.04
CA GLN A 101 -29.43 -6.86 -14.04
C GLN A 101 -28.02 -7.02 -14.61
N ALA A 102 -27.91 -7.59 -15.82
CA ALA A 102 -26.63 -7.79 -16.48
C ALA A 102 -25.97 -6.46 -16.86
N GLU A 103 -26.72 -5.54 -17.45
CA GLU A 103 -26.23 -4.20 -17.82
C GLU A 103 -25.75 -3.42 -16.60
N LEU A 104 -26.51 -3.46 -15.51
CA LEU A 104 -26.12 -2.78 -14.27
C LEU A 104 -24.87 -3.40 -13.66
N ALA A 105 -24.79 -4.73 -13.59
CA ALA A 105 -23.61 -5.40 -13.07
C ALA A 105 -22.37 -5.05 -13.89
N ALA A 106 -22.49 -5.00 -15.21
CA ALA A 106 -21.43 -4.57 -16.11
C ALA A 106 -21.00 -3.13 -15.83
N ALA A 107 -21.95 -2.18 -15.79
CA ALA A 107 -21.68 -0.76 -15.54
C ALA A 107 -21.02 -0.51 -14.17
N ALA A 108 -21.48 -1.21 -13.13
CA ALA A 108 -20.91 -1.10 -11.79
C ALA A 108 -19.50 -1.70 -11.73
N ASN A 109 -19.26 -2.85 -12.35
CA ASN A 109 -17.93 -3.46 -12.42
C ASN A 109 -16.93 -2.60 -13.19
N GLU A 110 -17.36 -1.98 -14.29
CA GLU A 110 -16.54 -1.06 -15.07
C GLU A 110 -16.14 0.17 -14.24
N ALA A 111 -17.09 0.75 -13.49
CA ALA A 111 -16.80 1.86 -12.59
C ALA A 111 -15.81 1.48 -11.49
N LEU A 112 -16.01 0.34 -10.82
CA LEU A 112 -15.11 -0.17 -9.80
C LEU A 112 -13.70 -0.43 -10.34
N GLU A 113 -13.58 -0.92 -11.58
CA GLU A 113 -12.27 -1.15 -12.20
C GLU A 113 -11.51 0.16 -12.44
N ARG A 114 -12.19 1.22 -12.87
CA ARG A 114 -11.57 2.56 -12.98
C ARG A 114 -11.06 3.07 -11.63
N PHE A 115 -11.85 2.90 -10.57
CA PHE A 115 -11.44 3.31 -9.22
C PHE A 115 -10.29 2.48 -8.67
N ARG A 116 -10.26 1.18 -8.97
CA ARG A 116 -9.15 0.29 -8.65
C ARG A 116 -7.86 0.78 -9.32
N GLU A 117 -7.90 1.10 -10.61
CA GLU A 117 -6.71 1.53 -11.35
C GLU A 117 -6.15 2.86 -10.80
N GLU A 118 -7.02 3.83 -10.52
CA GLU A 118 -6.59 5.07 -9.87
C GLU A 118 -6.05 4.84 -8.46
N SER A 119 -6.68 3.97 -7.69
CA SER A 119 -6.19 3.57 -6.37
C SER A 119 -4.80 2.93 -6.45
N LYS A 120 -4.56 2.05 -7.42
CA LYS A 120 -3.27 1.39 -7.64
C LYS A 120 -2.19 2.41 -7.92
N LYS A 121 -2.44 3.35 -8.84
CA LYS A 121 -1.51 4.45 -9.14
C LYS A 121 -1.18 5.27 -7.91
N THR A 122 -2.19 5.66 -7.12
CA THR A 122 -1.99 6.44 -5.90
C THR A 122 -1.17 5.67 -4.86
N THR A 123 -1.48 4.40 -4.60
CA THR A 123 -0.75 3.61 -3.59
C THR A 123 0.68 3.34 -4.00
N LEU A 124 0.96 3.12 -5.28
CA LEU A 124 2.32 2.96 -5.78
C LEU A 124 3.11 4.26 -5.68
N ARG A 125 2.47 5.41 -5.99
CA ARG A 125 3.09 6.73 -5.79
C ARG A 125 3.46 6.98 -4.34
N LEU A 126 2.65 6.54 -3.37
CA LEU A 126 3.03 6.65 -1.96
C LEU A 126 4.35 5.91 -1.67
N VAL A 127 4.53 4.70 -2.20
CA VAL A 127 5.79 3.97 -2.05
C VAL A 127 6.95 4.69 -2.76
N ASP A 128 6.72 5.18 -3.99
CA ASP A 128 7.72 5.91 -4.77
C ASP A 128 8.16 7.21 -4.07
N MET A 129 7.23 7.92 -3.42
CA MET A 129 7.52 9.12 -2.66
C MET A 129 8.49 8.83 -1.50
N GLU A 130 8.27 7.76 -0.74
CA GLU A 130 9.16 7.33 0.35
C GLU A 130 10.57 6.98 -0.15
N SER A 131 10.70 6.48 -1.39
CA SER A 131 12.00 6.24 -2.02
C SER A 131 12.66 7.49 -2.60
N SER A 132 11.88 8.48 -3.01
CA SER A 132 12.39 9.68 -3.68
C SER A 132 13.14 10.64 -2.73
N TYR A 133 12.79 10.61 -1.44
CA TYR A 133 13.40 11.46 -0.44
C TYR A 133 13.59 10.71 0.88
N LEU A 134 14.85 10.57 1.29
CA LEU A 134 15.18 9.90 2.55
C LEU A 134 15.05 10.86 3.72
N THR A 135 14.35 10.44 4.78
CA THR A 135 14.17 11.25 5.98
C THR A 135 15.50 11.36 6.74
N VAL A 136 16.28 12.42 6.46
CA VAL A 136 17.63 12.62 7.01
C VAL A 136 17.66 12.74 8.54
N ASP A 137 16.60 13.28 9.14
CA ASP A 137 16.50 13.41 10.61
C ASP A 137 16.51 12.06 11.34
N PHE A 138 16.07 10.99 10.66
CA PHE A 138 16.17 9.64 11.19
C PHE A 138 17.64 9.27 11.43
N PHE A 139 18.49 9.48 10.41
CA PHE A 139 19.91 9.11 10.47
C PHE A 139 20.71 9.97 11.45
N ARG A 140 20.31 11.23 11.66
CA ARG A 140 20.94 12.12 12.67
C ARG A 140 20.75 11.65 14.10
N ARG A 141 19.70 10.86 14.37
CA ARG A 141 19.36 10.35 15.71
C ARG A 141 19.97 8.99 16.01
N LEU A 142 20.56 8.33 15.01
CA LEU A 142 21.26 7.07 15.22
C LEU A 142 22.48 7.31 16.12
N PRO A 143 22.77 6.42 17.09
CA PRO A 143 23.94 6.57 17.95
C PRO A 143 25.23 6.74 17.12
N GLN A 144 25.85 7.92 17.20
CA GLN A 144 27.20 8.12 16.73
C GLN A 144 28.15 7.60 17.81
N GLU A 145 28.63 6.37 17.66
CA GLU A 145 29.80 5.95 18.43
C GLU A 145 31.02 6.68 17.88
N VAL A 146 31.47 7.69 18.62
CA VAL A 146 32.79 8.30 18.43
C VAL A 146 33.82 7.23 18.77
N GLU A 147 34.63 6.82 17.80
CA GLU A 147 35.78 5.95 18.03
C GLU A 147 36.73 6.60 19.05
N LYS A 148 36.77 6.07 20.28
CA LYS A 148 37.93 6.27 21.15
C LYS A 148 39.04 5.36 20.63
N SER A 149 40.04 5.99 20.04
CA SER A 149 41.28 5.40 19.54
C SER A 149 42.02 4.58 20.60
N GLY A 150 42.62 3.45 20.20
CA GLY A 150 43.54 2.69 21.05
C GLY A 150 44.11 1.39 20.44
N THR A 151 45.35 1.47 19.95
CA THR A 151 46.35 0.42 19.62
C THR A 151 46.27 -0.37 18.29
N PRO A 152 47.40 -0.52 17.54
CA PRO A 152 47.45 -1.22 16.27
C PRO A 152 47.97 -2.66 16.41
N ALA A 153 47.13 -3.66 16.09
CA ALA A 153 47.55 -5.02 15.78
C ALA A 153 46.95 -5.42 14.42
N ALA A 154 47.85 -5.68 13.47
CA ALA A 154 47.62 -5.66 12.03
C ALA A 154 46.99 -6.95 11.47
N ALA A 155 46.26 -6.78 10.36
CA ALA A 155 45.61 -7.77 9.49
C ALA A 155 44.31 -8.45 10.00
N THR A 156 44.27 -9.09 11.18
CA THR A 156 43.05 -9.83 11.62
C THR A 156 41.93 -8.92 12.16
N ASN A 157 42.29 -7.72 12.61
CA ASN A 157 41.32 -6.72 13.06
C ASN A 157 40.60 -6.05 11.89
N ILE A 158 41.25 -5.84 10.75
CA ILE A 158 40.67 -5.09 9.62
C ILE A 158 39.40 -5.77 9.10
N ASP A 159 39.40 -7.11 8.96
CA ASP A 159 38.23 -7.87 8.54
C ASP A 159 37.10 -7.87 9.59
N ARG A 160 37.45 -7.93 10.88
CA ARG A 160 36.46 -7.85 11.98
C ARG A 160 35.81 -6.48 12.07
N TYR A 161 36.58 -5.41 11.87
CA TYR A 161 36.09 -4.03 11.83
C TYR A 161 35.23 -3.78 10.59
N ALA A 162 35.64 -4.28 9.42
CA ALA A 162 34.84 -4.21 8.19
C ALA A 162 33.49 -4.93 8.34
N GLU A 163 33.49 -6.12 8.96
CA GLU A 163 32.25 -6.86 9.18
C GLU A 163 31.34 -6.20 10.22
N GLY A 164 31.90 -5.60 11.28
CA GLY A 164 31.16 -4.78 12.23
C GLY A 164 30.49 -3.56 11.57
N HIS A 165 31.19 -2.93 10.63
CA HIS A 165 30.65 -1.81 9.86
C HIS A 165 29.46 -2.22 8.99
N PHE A 166 29.56 -3.31 8.22
CA PHE A 166 28.44 -3.79 7.40
C PHE A 166 27.24 -4.23 8.24
N ARG A 167 27.44 -4.83 9.43
CA ARG A 167 26.34 -5.12 10.38
C ARG A 167 25.62 -3.86 10.82
N ARG A 168 26.37 -2.78 11.11
CA ARG A 168 25.79 -1.49 11.50
C ARG A 168 24.96 -0.88 10.37
N ILE A 169 25.47 -0.91 9.14
CA ILE A 169 24.70 -0.48 7.95
C ILE A 169 23.40 -1.27 7.84
N ALA A 170 23.46 -2.60 7.92
CA ALA A 170 22.29 -3.46 7.84
C ALA A 170 21.24 -3.10 8.92
N SER A 171 21.68 -2.88 10.16
CA SER A 171 20.81 -2.50 11.28
C SER A 171 20.15 -1.13 11.07
N ASN A 172 20.92 -0.14 10.59
CA ASN A 172 20.42 1.21 10.33
C ASN A 172 19.40 1.22 9.20
N VAL A 173 19.69 0.52 8.10
CA VAL A 173 18.78 0.37 6.96
C VAL A 173 17.52 -0.39 7.38
N SER A 174 17.64 -1.46 8.16
CA SER A 174 16.49 -2.21 8.70
C SER A 174 15.57 -1.30 9.53
N SER A 175 16.16 -0.48 10.40
CA SER A 175 15.41 0.46 11.24
C SER A 175 14.69 1.53 10.41
N TYR A 176 15.32 2.04 9.35
CA TYR A 176 14.69 2.98 8.40
C TYR A 176 13.52 2.32 7.65
N ILE A 177 13.70 1.11 7.16
CA ILE A 177 12.65 0.33 6.49
C ILE A 177 11.46 0.11 7.42
N GLY A 178 11.71 -0.16 8.71
CA GLY A 178 10.67 -0.29 9.72
C GLY A 178 9.83 0.99 9.88
N LEU A 179 10.50 2.15 9.93
CA LEU A 179 9.81 3.45 9.96
C LEU A 179 8.92 3.65 8.72
N VAL A 180 9.43 3.37 7.53
CA VAL A 180 8.65 3.50 6.30
C VAL A 180 7.49 2.51 6.26
N ALA A 181 7.69 1.27 6.73
CA ALA A 181 6.62 0.28 6.84
C ALA A 181 5.47 0.76 7.73
N ASP A 182 5.78 1.39 8.87
CA ASP A 182 4.77 1.96 9.78
C ASP A 182 4.03 3.14 9.15
N THR A 183 4.72 4.00 8.40
CA THR A 183 4.09 5.07 7.62
C THR A 183 3.14 4.51 6.58
N LEU A 184 3.60 3.57 5.75
CA LEU A 184 2.83 2.96 4.67
C LEU A 184 1.63 2.15 5.18
N ARG A 185 1.77 1.48 6.33
CA ARG A 185 0.65 0.79 7.01
C ARG A 185 -0.51 1.73 7.31
N ASN A 186 -0.24 3.01 7.52
CA ASN A 186 -1.26 4.01 7.81
C ASN A 186 -1.73 4.79 6.57
N THR A 187 -0.87 5.02 5.58
CA THR A 187 -1.20 5.83 4.39
C THR A 187 -1.85 5.02 3.27
N ILE A 188 -1.47 3.74 3.08
CA ILE A 188 -2.06 2.86 2.06
C ILE A 188 -3.57 2.69 2.28
N PRO A 189 -4.08 2.32 3.48
CA PRO A 189 -5.51 2.21 3.71
C PRO A 189 -6.28 3.50 3.40
N LYS A 190 -5.72 4.66 3.78
CA LYS A 190 -6.32 5.97 3.50
C LYS A 190 -6.44 6.22 1.99
N ALA A 191 -5.39 5.94 1.22
CA ALA A 191 -5.44 6.07 -0.24
C ALA A 191 -6.45 5.13 -0.87
N VAL A 192 -6.49 3.85 -0.45
CA VAL A 192 -7.45 2.87 -0.96
C VAL A 192 -8.88 3.28 -0.67
N VAL A 193 -9.18 3.69 0.56
CA VAL A 193 -10.52 4.16 0.94
C VAL A 193 -10.90 5.42 0.17
N TYR A 194 -9.96 6.36 0.01
CA TYR A 194 -10.21 7.59 -0.73
C TYR A 194 -10.51 7.34 -2.21
N CYS A 195 -9.70 6.53 -2.89
CA CYS A 195 -9.78 6.30 -4.33
C CYS A 195 -10.86 5.27 -4.71
N GLN A 196 -11.11 4.25 -3.90
CA GLN A 196 -12.10 3.21 -4.22
C GLN A 196 -13.41 3.43 -3.48
N VAL A 197 -13.35 3.39 -2.16
CA VAL A 197 -14.55 3.28 -1.31
C VAL A 197 -15.38 4.56 -1.37
N ARG A 198 -14.73 5.71 -1.20
CA ARG A 198 -15.37 7.02 -1.28
C ARG A 198 -15.84 7.33 -2.70
N GLN A 199 -15.02 7.06 -3.72
CA GLN A 199 -15.40 7.30 -5.12
C GLN A 199 -16.58 6.43 -5.55
N ALA A 200 -16.60 5.14 -5.18
CA ALA A 200 -17.73 4.26 -5.45
C ALA A 200 -19.04 4.82 -4.84
N LYS A 201 -18.99 5.29 -3.59
CA LYS A 201 -20.13 5.95 -2.93
C LYS A 201 -20.58 7.20 -3.68
N GLN A 202 -19.65 8.08 -4.04
CA GLN A 202 -19.94 9.34 -4.73
C GLN A 202 -20.46 9.12 -6.16
N SER A 203 -19.89 8.18 -6.90
CA SER A 203 -20.32 7.86 -8.26
C SER A 203 -21.74 7.30 -8.29
N LEU A 204 -22.09 6.43 -7.34
CA LEU A 204 -23.46 5.94 -7.17
C LEU A 204 -24.44 7.08 -6.86
N LEU A 205 -24.08 7.99 -5.95
CA LEU A 205 -24.89 9.19 -5.65
C LEU A 205 -25.07 10.08 -6.87
N HIS A 206 -24.00 10.36 -7.61
CA HIS A 206 -24.05 11.27 -8.74
C HIS A 206 -24.89 10.70 -9.88
N HIS A 207 -24.73 9.41 -10.19
CA HIS A 207 -25.57 8.73 -11.17
C HIS A 207 -27.05 8.79 -10.78
N PHE A 208 -27.36 8.63 -9.49
CA PHE A 208 -28.72 8.78 -8.98
C PHE A 208 -29.29 10.19 -9.22
N TYR A 209 -28.58 11.24 -8.80
CA TYR A 209 -29.04 12.61 -8.98
C TYR A 209 -29.20 13.01 -10.45
N THR A 210 -28.28 12.59 -11.32
CA THR A 210 -28.35 12.89 -12.76
C THR A 210 -29.51 12.16 -13.43
N GLN A 211 -29.85 10.94 -13.01
CA GLN A 211 -31.00 10.20 -13.55
C GLN A 211 -32.33 10.75 -13.04
N ILE A 212 -32.42 11.13 -11.75
CA ILE A 212 -33.61 11.78 -11.18
C ILE A 212 -33.85 13.15 -11.82
N GLY A 213 -32.80 13.93 -12.07
CA GLY A 213 -32.94 15.24 -12.70
C GLY A 213 -33.31 15.21 -14.19
N LYS A 214 -33.25 14.04 -14.85
CA LYS A 214 -33.40 13.94 -16.31
C LYS A 214 -34.75 13.40 -16.82
N LYS A 215 -35.55 12.62 -16.08
CA LYS A 215 -36.79 12.03 -16.64
C LYS A 215 -37.95 11.70 -15.70
N GLU A 216 -39.14 11.84 -16.30
CA GLU A 216 -40.51 11.47 -15.89
C GLU A 216 -40.68 10.02 -15.37
N VAL A 217 -41.80 9.83 -14.67
CA VAL A 217 -42.26 8.76 -13.76
C VAL A 217 -42.18 7.30 -14.28
N HIS A 218 -41.77 7.04 -15.54
CA HIS A 218 -41.82 5.70 -16.14
C HIS A 218 -40.61 4.77 -15.87
N SER A 219 -39.53 5.22 -15.21
CA SER A 219 -38.34 4.39 -14.93
C SER A 219 -38.18 3.96 -13.46
N LEU A 220 -39.29 3.83 -12.72
CA LEU A 220 -39.36 3.48 -11.29
C LEU A 220 -38.46 2.31 -10.83
N GLY A 221 -38.17 1.33 -11.70
CA GLY A 221 -37.25 0.22 -11.39
C GLY A 221 -35.80 0.65 -11.14
N SER A 222 -35.32 1.68 -11.84
CA SER A 222 -33.98 2.26 -11.63
C SER A 222 -33.94 3.15 -10.37
N TYR A 223 -35.06 3.78 -10.01
CA TYR A 223 -35.24 4.60 -8.80
C TYR A 223 -35.13 3.76 -7.52
N PHE A 224 -35.85 2.64 -7.44
CA PHE A 224 -35.81 1.79 -6.25
C PHE A 224 -34.43 1.19 -6.03
N LEU A 225 -33.75 0.83 -7.12
CA LEU A 225 -32.48 0.16 -7.02
C LEU A 225 -31.33 1.09 -6.64
N SER A 226 -31.27 2.27 -7.23
CA SER A 226 -30.30 3.29 -6.85
C SER A 226 -30.49 3.70 -5.39
N VAL A 227 -31.73 3.90 -4.91
CA VAL A 227 -32.00 4.15 -3.48
C VAL A 227 -31.63 2.95 -2.59
N TYR A 228 -31.81 1.70 -3.05
CA TYR A 228 -31.54 0.50 -2.26
C TYR A 228 -30.04 0.13 -2.22
N LEU A 229 -29.33 0.22 -3.37
CA LEU A 229 -27.86 0.13 -3.44
C LEU A 229 -27.24 1.29 -2.69
N LEU A 230 -27.79 2.51 -2.78
CA LEU A 230 -27.30 3.64 -2.02
C LEU A 230 -27.57 3.46 -0.53
N ARG A 231 -28.74 2.96 -0.10
CA ARG A 231 -28.97 2.62 1.32
C ARG A 231 -28.02 1.52 1.78
N LYS A 232 -27.82 0.43 1.03
CA LYS A 232 -26.91 -0.65 1.45
C LYS A 232 -25.43 -0.28 1.36
N CYS A 233 -24.99 0.47 0.36
CA CYS A 233 -23.61 0.98 0.24
C CYS A 233 -23.32 2.13 1.20
N THR A 234 -24.27 3.04 1.46
CA THR A 234 -24.10 4.15 2.43
C THR A 234 -24.14 3.63 3.86
N PHE A 235 -24.98 2.62 4.15
CA PHE A 235 -24.97 1.92 5.45
C PHE A 235 -23.72 1.05 5.65
N PHE A 236 -22.98 0.76 4.58
CA PHE A 236 -21.73 -0.01 4.63
C PHE A 236 -20.50 0.84 4.98
N LEU A 237 -20.57 2.16 4.78
CA LEU A 237 -19.42 3.07 4.81
C LEU A 237 -19.52 4.19 5.86
N ASN A 238 -20.63 4.24 6.60
CA ASN A 238 -20.84 5.17 7.71
C ASN A 238 -20.74 4.45 9.08
N GLY A 239 -19.96 3.37 9.15
CA GLY A 239 -19.67 2.61 10.37
C GLY A 239 -18.17 2.54 10.62
#